data_AF-A0A1Y2QGC9-F1
#
_entry.id   AF-A0A1Y2QGC9-F1
#
_cell.length_a   1.000
_cell.length_b   1.000
_cell.length_c   1.000
_cell.angle_alpha   90.00
_cell.angle_beta   90.00
_cell.angle_gamma   90.00
#
_symmetry.space_group_name_H-M   'P 1'
#
loop_
_entity.id
_entity.type
_entity.pdbx_description
1 polymer ?
#
loop_
_entity_poly.entity_id
_entity_poly.type
_entity_poly.pdbx_seq_one_letter_code
_entity_poly.pdbx_strand_id
1 'polypeptide(L)'
;MRTIHIDCTGVTSPGAFWQRYLDAIAPAQTESFGRNLDAFWDAVEAGGPGWPGEARLVFTHSDALRPLQCEDGTSFLDALRRIADEATATRIELT
;
A
#
# COMPACT_ATOMS: atom_id res chain seq x y z
N MET A 1 -10.27 -9.22 13.13
CA MET A 1 -9.39 -8.43 12.24
C MET A 1 -8.40 -9.38 11.57
N ARG A 2 -8.45 -9.52 10.25
CA ARG A 2 -7.51 -10.34 9.48
C ARG A 2 -6.17 -9.61 9.30
N THR A 3 -5.06 -10.32 9.19
CA THR A 3 -3.76 -9.73 8.83
C THR A 3 -3.41 -10.14 7.40
N ILE A 4 -3.09 -9.17 6.55
CA ILE A 4 -2.70 -9.38 5.17
C ILE A 4 -1.22 -9.04 5.04
N HIS A 5 -0.43 -10.03 4.66
CA HIS A 5 1.00 -9.87 4.43
C HIS A 5 1.25 -9.59 2.94
N ILE A 6 2.01 -8.54 2.66
CA ILE A 6 2.35 -8.09 1.31
C ILE A 6 3.87 -8.10 1.20
N ASP A 7 4.43 -9.05 0.44
CA ASP A 7 5.87 -9.21 0.28
C ASP A 7 6.45 -8.23 -0.76
N CYS A 8 7.24 -7.27 -0.31
CA CYS A 8 7.87 -6.28 -1.17
C CYS A 8 9.10 -6.81 -1.93
N THR A 9 9.50 -8.08 -1.72
CA THR A 9 10.62 -8.69 -2.44
C THR A 9 10.41 -8.65 -3.95
N GLY A 10 11.44 -8.20 -4.68
CA GLY A 10 11.42 -8.14 -6.15
C GLY A 10 10.44 -7.11 -6.74
N VAL A 11 9.89 -6.20 -5.94
CA VAL A 11 9.16 -5.04 -6.47
C VAL A 11 10.17 -4.08 -7.11
N THR A 12 10.02 -3.80 -8.40
CA THR A 12 10.95 -2.96 -9.18
C THR A 12 10.34 -1.64 -9.64
N SER A 13 9.05 -1.40 -9.39
CA SER A 13 8.37 -0.15 -9.73
C SER A 13 7.16 0.09 -8.81
N PRO A 14 6.70 1.35 -8.65
CA PRO A 14 5.45 1.64 -7.97
C PRO A 14 4.25 0.88 -8.56
N GLY A 15 4.19 0.71 -9.89
CA GLY A 15 3.15 -0.07 -10.54
C GLY A 15 3.13 -1.54 -10.10
N ALA A 16 4.32 -2.16 -9.99
CA ALA A 16 4.45 -3.53 -9.48
C ALA A 16 4.05 -3.64 -8.00
N PHE A 17 4.35 -2.62 -7.20
CA PHE A 17 3.91 -2.54 -5.81
C PHE A 17 2.38 -2.55 -5.70
N TRP A 18 1.70 -1.68 -6.46
CA TRP A 18 0.25 -1.59 -6.43
C TRP A 18 -0.44 -2.85 -6.93
N GLN A 19 0.12 -3.51 -7.95
CA GLN A 19 -0.41 -4.80 -8.38
C GLN A 19 -0.33 -5.83 -7.25
N ARG A 20 0.82 -5.91 -6.57
CA ARG A 20 1.00 -6.86 -5.47
C ARG A 20 0.09 -6.57 -4.27
N TYR A 21 -0.16 -5.31 -3.97
CA TYR A 21 -1.15 -4.89 -2.98
C TYR A 21 -2.54 -5.41 -3.34
N LEU A 22 -3.00 -5.18 -4.57
CA LEU A 22 -4.32 -5.61 -5.03
C LEU A 22 -4.46 -7.14 -5.05
N ASP A 23 -3.43 -7.85 -5.48
CA ASP A 23 -3.40 -9.31 -5.49
C ASP A 23 -3.58 -9.88 -4.07
N ALA A 24 -2.99 -9.23 -3.06
CA ALA A 24 -3.04 -9.69 -1.67
C ALA A 24 -4.39 -9.42 -0.99
N ILE A 25 -5.03 -8.27 -1.27
CA ILE A 25 -6.27 -7.90 -0.59
C ILE A 25 -7.52 -8.38 -1.35
N ALA A 26 -7.40 -8.64 -2.66
CA ALA A 26 -8.44 -9.07 -3.59
C ALA A 26 -9.77 -8.28 -3.45
N PRO A 27 -9.77 -6.95 -3.68
CA PRO A 27 -10.92 -6.12 -3.39
C PRO A 27 -11.97 -6.21 -4.51
N ALA A 28 -13.25 -6.13 -4.16
CA ALA A 28 -14.37 -6.19 -5.12
C ALA A 28 -14.34 -5.05 -6.17
N GLN A 29 -13.63 -3.95 -5.91
CA GLN A 29 -13.56 -2.75 -6.77
C GLN A 29 -12.13 -2.44 -7.22
N THR A 30 -11.39 -3.49 -7.62
CA THR A 30 -9.98 -3.37 -8.04
C THR A 30 -9.79 -2.42 -9.24
N GLU A 31 -10.73 -2.40 -10.18
CA GLU A 31 -10.61 -1.64 -11.44
C GLU A 31 -10.68 -0.12 -11.24
N SER A 32 -11.31 0.35 -10.16
CA SER A 32 -11.43 1.78 -9.84
C SER A 32 -10.31 2.29 -8.93
N PHE A 33 -9.36 1.44 -8.53
CA PHE A 33 -8.24 1.86 -7.70
C PHE A 33 -7.20 2.62 -8.51
N GLY A 34 -6.87 3.84 -8.08
CA GLY A 34 -5.98 4.76 -8.80
C GLY A 34 -4.51 4.34 -8.90
N ARG A 35 -4.07 3.32 -8.15
CA ARG A 35 -2.68 2.80 -8.16
C ARG A 35 -1.64 3.90 -7.92
N ASN A 36 -1.88 4.72 -6.90
CA ASN A 36 -0.96 5.75 -6.40
C ASN A 36 -1.17 5.93 -4.89
N LEU A 37 -0.33 6.76 -4.27
CA LEU A 37 -0.36 6.99 -2.82
C LEU A 37 -1.65 7.67 -2.34
N ASP A 38 -2.20 8.61 -3.13
CA ASP A 38 -3.46 9.30 -2.80
C ASP A 38 -4.64 8.32 -2.77
N ALA A 39 -4.74 7.46 -3.79
CA ALA A 39 -5.76 6.42 -3.84
C ALA A 39 -5.57 5.40 -2.70
N PHE A 40 -4.32 5.10 -2.32
CA PHE A 40 -4.05 4.24 -1.18
C PHE A 40 -4.50 4.89 0.14
N TRP A 41 -4.25 6.19 0.33
CA TRP A 41 -4.77 6.95 1.47
C TRP A 41 -6.30 6.90 1.54
N ASP A 42 -6.98 7.22 0.43
CA ASP A 42 -8.44 7.16 0.35
C ASP A 42 -8.98 5.77 0.70
N ALA A 43 -8.30 4.72 0.23
CA ALA A 43 -8.63 3.35 0.54
C ALA A 43 -8.52 3.06 2.05
N VAL A 44 -7.37 3.35 2.66
CA VAL A 44 -7.05 2.92 4.03
C VAL A 44 -7.66 3.79 5.12
N GLU A 45 -7.96 5.06 4.83
CA GLU A 45 -8.53 5.99 5.82
C GLU A 45 -10.04 6.16 5.63
N ALA A 46 -10.51 6.32 4.39
CA ALA A 46 -11.91 6.63 4.09
C ALA A 46 -12.72 5.44 3.56
N GLY A 47 -12.09 4.28 3.32
CA GLY A 47 -12.76 3.11 2.77
C GLY A 47 -13.06 3.19 1.26
N GLY A 48 -12.27 3.96 0.52
CA GLY A 48 -12.39 4.12 -0.94
C GLY A 48 -12.03 2.87 -1.76
N PRO A 49 -12.00 2.98 -3.11
CA PRO A 49 -11.54 1.91 -3.98
C PRO A 49 -10.20 1.34 -3.53
N GLY A 50 -10.07 0.02 -3.50
CA GLY A 50 -8.87 -0.64 -2.97
C GLY A 50 -8.84 -0.78 -1.44
N TRP A 51 -9.91 -0.47 -0.71
CA TRP A 51 -9.99 -0.73 0.74
C TRP A 51 -9.88 -2.24 1.05
N PRO A 52 -8.99 -2.66 1.99
CA PRO A 52 -8.81 -4.07 2.34
C PRO A 52 -9.91 -4.63 3.27
N GLY A 53 -10.95 -3.86 3.59
CA GLY A 53 -11.90 -4.17 4.65
C GLY A 53 -11.25 -4.05 6.04
N GLU A 54 -11.89 -4.61 7.07
CA GLU A 54 -11.35 -4.63 8.44
C GLU A 54 -10.13 -5.57 8.56
N ALA A 55 -8.97 -5.06 8.15
CA ALA A 55 -7.72 -5.78 8.09
C ALA A 55 -6.55 -4.94 8.63
N ARG A 56 -5.52 -5.63 9.11
CA ARG A 56 -4.18 -5.08 9.28
C ARG A 56 -3.36 -5.39 8.03
N LEU A 57 -2.65 -4.40 7.51
CA LEU A 57 -1.69 -4.56 6.42
C LEU A 57 -0.27 -4.65 7.00
N VAL A 58 0.49 -5.64 6.56
CA VAL A 58 1.91 -5.79 6.92
C VAL A 58 2.71 -5.91 5.63
N PHE A 59 3.44 -4.86 5.29
CA PHE A 59 4.38 -4.83 4.18
C PHE A 59 5.71 -5.42 4.64
N THR A 60 5.96 -6.69 4.28
CA THR A 60 7.20 -7.40 4.66
C THR A 60 8.30 -7.17 3.64
N HIS A 61 9.56 -7.13 4.09
CA HIS A 61 10.72 -6.81 3.25
C HIS A 61 10.61 -5.43 2.58
N SER A 62 10.00 -4.48 3.30
CA SER A 62 9.71 -3.12 2.83
C SER A 62 10.96 -2.33 2.42
N ASP A 63 12.13 -2.69 2.94
CA ASP A 63 13.42 -2.15 2.51
C ASP A 63 13.72 -2.40 1.02
N ALA A 64 13.10 -3.39 0.38
CA ALA A 64 13.19 -3.60 -1.06
C ALA A 64 12.64 -2.42 -1.88
N LEU A 65 11.80 -1.57 -1.27
CA LEU A 65 11.22 -0.39 -1.91
C LEU A 65 12.14 0.83 -1.89
N ARG A 66 13.27 0.80 -1.18
CA ARG A 66 14.23 1.92 -1.08
C ARG A 66 14.64 2.55 -2.42
N PRO A 67 14.84 1.80 -3.51
CA PRO A 67 15.22 2.39 -4.80
C PRO A 67 14.07 3.11 -5.51
N LEU A 68 12.82 2.92 -5.07
CA LEU A 68 11.64 3.43 -5.76
C LEU A 68 11.41 4.90 -5.44
N GLN A 69 11.04 5.64 -6.47
CA GLN A 69 10.67 7.04 -6.38
C GLN A 69 9.22 7.24 -6.86
N CYS A 70 8.56 8.23 -6.28
CA CYS A 70 7.33 8.80 -6.82
C CYS A 70 7.62 9.60 -8.09
N GLU A 71 6.58 9.99 -8.82
CA GLU A 71 6.72 10.78 -10.06
C GLU A 71 7.40 12.14 -9.83
N ASP A 72 7.26 12.71 -8.63
CA ASP A 72 7.90 13.96 -8.21
C ASP A 72 9.35 13.78 -7.70
N GLY A 73 9.89 12.55 -7.76
CA GLY A 73 11.25 12.21 -7.31
C GLY A 73 11.37 11.96 -5.80
N THR A 74 10.29 12.03 -5.03
CA THR A 74 10.32 11.72 -3.60
C THR A 74 10.47 10.21 -3.35
N SER A 75 10.97 9.85 -2.16
CA SER A 75 11.14 8.46 -1.74
C SER A 75 9.78 7.78 -1.57
N PHE A 76 9.52 6.74 -2.35
CA PHE A 76 8.25 5.99 -2.28
C PHE A 76 8.09 5.30 -0.93
N LEU A 77 9.17 4.71 -0.40
CA LEU A 77 9.16 4.05 0.90
C LEU A 77 8.85 5.03 2.04
N ASP A 78 9.40 6.24 2.01
CA ASP A 78 9.16 7.21 3.08
C ASP A 78 7.74 7.79 3.00
N ALA A 79 7.20 7.98 1.80
CA ALA A 79 5.79 8.35 1.63
C ALA A 79 4.84 7.25 2.14
N LEU A 80 5.15 5.97 1.88
CA LEU A 80 4.38 4.85 2.39
C LEU A 80 4.46 4.74 3.94
N ARG A 81 5.65 4.97 4.52
CA ARG A 81 5.81 5.05 5.99
C ARG A 81 4.97 6.15 6.59
N ARG A 82 4.96 7.33 5.97
CA ARG A 82 4.13 8.45 6.41
C ARG A 82 2.65 8.08 6.45
N ILE A 83 2.13 7.43 5.40
CA ILE A 83 0.75 6.93 5.40
C ILE A 83 0.52 5.94 6.54
N ALA A 84 1.47 5.02 6.79
CA ALA A 84 1.33 4.04 7.86
C ALA A 84 1.31 4.67 9.26
N ASP A 85 2.05 5.76 9.47
CA ASP A 85 2.09 6.51 10.72
C ASP A 85 0.84 7.40 10.92
N GLU A 86 0.29 7.95 9.83
CA GLU A 86 -0.84 8.88 9.85
C GLU A 86 -2.21 8.18 9.78
N ALA A 87 -2.32 7.01 9.15
CA ALA A 87 -3.58 6.29 8.99
C ALA A 87 -4.13 5.84 10.36
N THR A 88 -5.40 6.13 10.60
CA THR A 88 -6.09 5.80 11.85
C THR A 88 -7.15 4.72 11.69
N ALA A 89 -7.77 4.63 10.51
CA ALA A 89 -8.84 3.67 10.25
C ALA A 89 -8.32 2.25 9.92
N THR A 90 -7.16 2.15 9.28
CA THR A 90 -6.53 0.87 8.93
C THR A 90 -5.15 0.78 9.56
N ARG A 91 -4.86 -0.32 10.27
CA ARG A 91 -3.53 -0.54 10.86
C ARG A 91 -2.55 -1.00 9.79
N ILE A 92 -1.49 -0.25 9.60
CA ILE A 92 -0.45 -0.52 8.61
C ILE A 92 0.89 -0.68 9.31
N GLU A 93 1.71 -1.61 8.85
CA GLU A 93 3.07 -1.82 9.33
C GLU A 93 4.01 -2.09 8.15
N LEU A 94 5.24 -1.59 8.26
CA LEU A 94 6.33 -1.88 7.35
C LEU A 94 7.45 -2.58 8.13
N THR A 95 7.88 -3.75 7.64
CA THR A 95 8.93 -4.59 8.26
C THR A 95 10.00 -4.98 7.26
#